data_AF-A0A3C2DUS1-F1
#
_entry.id   AF-A0A3C2DUS1-F1
#
_cell.length_a   1.000
_cell.length_b   1.000
_cell.length_c   1.000
_cell.angle_alpha   90.00
_cell.angle_beta   90.00
_cell.angle_gamma   90.00
#
_symmetry.space_group_name_H-M   'P 1'
#
loop_
_entity.id
_entity.type
_entity.pdbx_description
1 polymer ?
#
loop_
_entity_poly.entity_id
_entity_poly.type
_entity_poly.pdbx_seq_one_letter_code
_entity_poly.pdbx_strand_id
1 'polypeptide(L)'
;MLGAGGTYLGFVTGNITNLKLPCGLNAMENAGVRANSEEGEVISTIAIATSSIVTTVIIALGVLVFSPLLPYITAEDSPLTPAFNQVVPALFGALGISYFRKHWKISIIPLAVIVIILLINGSIGSGVLIPVGVVVALLSTHLLYKKGWVK
;
A
#
# COMPACT_ATOMS: atom_id res chain seq x y z
N MET A 1 15.85 -10.23 -8.22
CA MET A 1 15.33 -9.34 -7.16
C MET A 1 16.19 -8.08 -7.16
N LEU A 2 15.67 -6.92 -6.72
CA LEU A 2 16.38 -5.61 -6.77
C LEU A 2 17.53 -5.49 -5.74
N GLY A 3 18.04 -6.59 -5.19
CA GLY A 3 18.89 -6.56 -3.99
C GLY A 3 18.09 -6.35 -2.70
N ALA A 4 18.70 -6.61 -1.54
CA ALA A 4 18.09 -6.45 -0.23
C ALA A 4 17.82 -4.96 0.07
N GLY A 5 18.80 -4.08 -0.21
CA GLY A 5 18.68 -2.64 0.03
C GLY A 5 17.58 -1.98 -0.81
N GLY A 6 17.59 -2.22 -2.13
CA GLY A 6 16.56 -1.72 -3.04
C GLY A 6 15.16 -2.24 -2.71
N THR A 7 15.04 -3.50 -2.30
CA THR A 7 13.76 -4.09 -1.89
C THR A 7 13.23 -3.48 -0.60
N TYR A 8 14.08 -3.29 0.42
CA TYR A 8 13.72 -2.63 1.67
C TYR A 8 13.22 -1.20 1.43
N LEU A 9 14.01 -0.39 0.71
CA LEU A 9 13.64 0.99 0.39
C LEU A 9 12.35 1.04 -0.43
N GLY A 10 12.18 0.14 -1.41
CA GLY A 10 10.96 0.04 -2.19
C GLY A 10 9.72 -0.23 -1.33
N PHE A 11 9.81 -1.15 -0.35
CA PHE A 11 8.68 -1.44 0.53
C PHE A 11 8.36 -0.32 1.50
N VAL A 12 9.37 0.35 2.07
CA VAL A 12 9.15 1.47 3.00
C VAL A 12 8.59 2.70 2.28
N THR A 13 9.10 3.00 1.08
CA THR A 13 8.72 4.22 0.33
C THR A 13 7.53 4.02 -0.61
N GLY A 14 7.15 2.77 -0.87
CA GLY A 14 5.98 2.43 -1.67
C GLY A 14 6.13 2.66 -3.17
N ASN A 15 5.00 2.54 -3.89
CA ASN A 15 4.90 2.73 -5.34
C ASN A 15 5.95 1.94 -6.16
N ILE A 16 6.24 0.71 -5.70
CA ILE A 16 7.33 -0.12 -6.24
C ILE A 16 7.12 -0.37 -7.72
N THR A 17 5.98 -0.94 -8.09
CA THR A 17 5.73 -1.43 -9.45
C THR A 17 5.69 -0.32 -10.49
N ASN A 18 5.21 0.88 -10.14
CA ASN A 18 5.03 1.95 -11.14
C ASN A 18 6.22 2.91 -11.23
N LEU A 19 7.03 3.07 -10.18
CA LEU A 19 8.11 4.07 -10.15
C LEU A 19 9.46 3.50 -9.72
N LYS A 20 9.52 2.77 -8.61
CA LYS A 20 10.83 2.36 -8.02
C LYS A 20 11.48 1.21 -8.79
N LEU A 21 10.69 0.21 -9.14
CA LEU A 21 11.13 -0.95 -9.92
C LEU A 21 11.62 -0.56 -11.31
N PRO A 22 10.86 0.17 -12.15
CA PRO A 22 11.36 0.57 -13.46
C PRO A 22 12.58 1.51 -13.36
N CYS A 23 12.64 2.40 -12.36
CA CYS A 23 13.81 3.26 -12.16
C CYS A 23 15.07 2.46 -11.81
N GLY A 24 14.96 1.48 -10.91
CA GLY A 24 16.08 0.58 -10.57
C GLY A 24 16.53 -0.27 -11.75
N LEU A 25 15.58 -0.84 -12.51
CA LEU A 25 15.89 -1.65 -13.69
C LEU A 25 16.58 -0.83 -14.80
N ASN A 26 16.07 0.37 -15.10
CA ASN A 26 16.68 1.26 -16.10
C ASN A 26 18.09 1.71 -15.67
N ALA A 27 18.31 1.98 -14.39
CA ALA A 27 19.63 2.37 -13.89
C ALA A 27 20.65 1.22 -14.03
N MET A 28 20.23 -0.01 -13.76
CA MET A 28 21.07 -1.19 -13.93
C MET A 28 21.36 -1.50 -15.40
N GLU A 29 20.35 -1.36 -16.27
CA GLU A 29 20.50 -1.53 -17.73
C GLU A 29 21.47 -0.50 -18.31
N ASN A 30 21.33 0.77 -17.92
CA ASN A 30 22.25 1.84 -18.33
C ASN A 30 23.69 1.63 -17.85
N ALA A 31 23.86 1.02 -16.67
CA ALA A 31 25.16 0.67 -16.15
C ALA A 31 25.71 -0.67 -16.67
N GLY A 32 24.94 -1.40 -17.49
CA GLY A 32 25.34 -2.71 -18.03
C GLY A 32 25.47 -3.80 -16.97
N VAL A 33 24.86 -3.64 -15.79
CA VAL A 33 24.96 -4.60 -14.68
C VAL A 33 23.76 -5.52 -14.61
N ARG A 34 23.98 -6.76 -14.16
CA ARG A 34 22.90 -7.76 -14.05
C ARG A 34 22.19 -7.69 -12.70
N ALA A 35 20.90 -8.03 -12.70
CA ALA A 35 20.18 -8.27 -11.45
C ALA A 35 20.76 -9.45 -10.69
N ASN A 36 20.81 -9.32 -9.35
CA ASN A 36 21.46 -10.26 -8.43
C ASN A 36 23.00 -10.33 -8.59
N SER A 37 23.65 -9.29 -9.11
CA SER A 37 25.10 -9.06 -8.92
C SER A 37 25.33 -8.06 -7.78
N GLU A 38 26.52 -8.05 -7.22
CA GLU A 38 26.88 -7.13 -6.12
C GLU A 38 26.84 -5.68 -6.60
N GLU A 39 27.34 -5.42 -7.81
CA GLU A 39 27.26 -4.12 -8.48
C GLU A 39 25.81 -3.74 -8.81
N GLY A 40 25.02 -4.71 -9.26
CA GLY A 40 23.60 -4.53 -9.55
C GLY A 40 22.78 -4.13 -8.32
N GLU A 41 23.10 -4.71 -7.15
CA GLU A 41 22.45 -4.36 -5.88
C GLU A 41 22.83 -2.96 -5.39
N VAL A 42 24.09 -2.56 -5.55
CA VAL A 42 24.52 -1.20 -5.20
C VAL A 42 23.80 -0.18 -6.08
N ILE A 43 23.78 -0.41 -7.39
CA ILE A 43 23.16 0.52 -8.35
C ILE A 43 21.65 0.59 -8.16
N SER A 44 20.97 -0.55 -7.99
CA SER A 44 19.52 -0.58 -7.74
C SER A 44 19.16 0.14 -6.44
N THR A 45 19.96 -0.02 -5.38
CA THR A 45 19.73 0.63 -4.09
C THR A 45 19.86 2.14 -4.20
N ILE A 46 20.93 2.63 -4.85
CA ILE A 46 21.13 4.07 -5.07
C ILE A 46 20.02 4.65 -5.95
N ALA A 47 19.62 3.95 -7.01
CA ALA A 47 18.56 4.38 -7.91
C ALA A 47 17.21 4.51 -7.17
N ILE A 48 16.85 3.49 -6.37
CA ILE A 48 15.60 3.50 -5.60
C ILE A 48 15.65 4.57 -4.50
N ALA A 49 16.78 4.73 -3.80
CA ALA A 49 16.96 5.79 -2.80
C ALA A 49 16.77 7.18 -3.42
N THR A 50 17.43 7.43 -4.55
CA THR A 50 17.35 8.71 -5.27
C THR A 50 15.93 8.97 -5.76
N SER A 51 15.29 7.96 -6.37
CA SER A 51 13.88 8.04 -6.77
C SER A 51 12.99 8.43 -5.60
N SER A 52 13.21 7.86 -4.41
CA SER A 52 12.43 8.16 -3.22
C SER A 52 12.65 9.56 -2.69
N ILE A 53 13.90 10.03 -2.63
CA ILE A 53 14.20 11.42 -2.27
C ILE A 53 13.51 12.39 -3.23
N VAL A 54 13.64 12.20 -4.54
CA VAL A 54 13.01 13.05 -5.54
C VAL A 54 11.48 13.05 -5.39
N THR A 55 10.87 11.88 -5.19
CA THR A 55 9.41 11.77 -4.98
C THR A 55 8.98 12.55 -3.74
N THR A 56 9.71 12.39 -2.63
CA THR A 56 9.41 13.09 -1.36
C THR A 56 9.54 14.59 -1.52
N VAL A 57 10.58 15.08 -2.20
CA VAL A 57 10.76 16.52 -2.46
C VAL A 57 9.62 17.08 -3.30
N ILE A 58 9.23 16.41 -4.38
CA ILE A 58 8.12 16.85 -5.24
C ILE A 58 6.81 16.90 -4.45
N ILE A 59 6.52 15.87 -3.65
CA ILE A 59 5.32 15.84 -2.80
C ILE A 59 5.38 16.97 -1.77
N ALA A 60 6.52 17.18 -1.10
CA ALA A 60 6.68 18.23 -0.10
C ALA A 60 6.46 19.63 -0.70
N LEU A 61 7.01 19.89 -1.89
CA LEU A 61 6.77 21.13 -2.63
C LEU A 61 5.31 21.29 -3.01
N GLY A 62 4.67 20.22 -3.50
CA GLY A 62 3.23 20.21 -3.78
C GLY A 62 2.42 20.59 -2.54
N VAL A 63 2.68 19.93 -1.40
CA VAL A 63 1.99 20.24 -0.13
C VAL A 63 2.22 21.70 0.29
N LEU A 64 3.44 22.22 0.17
CA LEU A 64 3.74 23.61 0.54
C LEU A 64 2.97 24.61 -0.34
N VAL A 65 2.94 24.39 -1.66
CA VAL A 65 2.21 25.22 -2.61
C VAL A 65 0.69 25.12 -2.43
N PHE A 66 0.17 23.92 -2.15
CA PHE A 66 -1.27 23.70 -1.94
C PHE A 66 -1.75 24.05 -0.54
N SER A 67 -0.87 24.11 0.47
CA SER A 67 -1.20 24.43 1.86
C SER A 67 -2.11 25.66 2.04
N PRO A 68 -1.89 26.82 1.38
CA PRO A 68 -2.78 27.96 1.49
C PRO A 68 -4.12 27.78 0.76
N LEU A 69 -4.19 26.89 -0.23
CA LEU A 69 -5.40 26.64 -1.02
C LEU A 69 -6.31 25.58 -0.37
N LEU A 70 -5.73 24.59 0.32
CA LEU A 70 -6.45 23.48 0.94
C LEU A 70 -7.67 23.93 1.78
N PRO A 71 -7.56 24.94 2.67
CA PRO A 71 -8.70 25.37 3.49
C PRO A 71 -9.90 25.85 2.67
N TYR A 72 -9.66 26.45 1.49
CA TYR A 72 -10.73 26.95 0.63
C TYR A 72 -11.41 25.84 -0.17
N ILE A 73 -10.68 24.79 -0.53
CA ILE A 73 -11.22 23.69 -1.33
C ILE A 73 -11.77 22.53 -0.49
N THR A 74 -11.37 22.42 0.78
CA THR A 74 -11.89 21.43 1.74
C THR A 74 -12.88 22.02 2.75
N ALA A 75 -13.28 23.29 2.61
CA ALA A 75 -14.29 23.90 3.45
C ALA A 75 -15.66 23.18 3.30
N GLU A 76 -16.49 23.15 4.34
CA GLU A 76 -17.76 22.39 4.33
C GLU A 76 -18.74 22.83 3.23
N ASP A 77 -18.65 24.06 2.76
CA ASP A 77 -19.43 24.65 1.68
C ASP A 77 -18.83 24.41 0.27
N SER A 78 -17.63 23.84 0.18
CA SER A 78 -16.99 23.53 -1.10
C SER A 78 -17.65 22.32 -1.78
N PRO A 79 -17.94 22.40 -3.09
CA PRO A 79 -18.45 21.28 -3.86
C PRO A 79 -17.47 20.10 -3.95
N LEU A 80 -16.20 20.29 -3.59
CA LEU A 80 -15.15 19.26 -3.62
C LEU A 80 -15.05 18.44 -2.33
N THR A 81 -15.69 18.88 -1.25
CA THR A 81 -15.61 18.22 0.07
C THR A 81 -16.03 16.74 0.05
N PRO A 82 -17.10 16.34 -0.66
CA PRO A 82 -17.42 14.91 -0.81
C PRO A 82 -16.30 14.09 -1.48
N ALA A 83 -15.57 14.69 -2.43
CA ALA A 83 -14.45 14.02 -3.09
C ALA A 83 -13.29 13.78 -2.13
N PHE A 84 -12.96 14.76 -1.27
CA PHE A 84 -11.91 14.63 -0.25
C PHE A 84 -12.26 13.58 0.82
N ASN A 85 -13.53 13.51 1.23
CA ASN A 85 -14.00 12.48 2.18
C ASN A 85 -13.85 11.05 1.63
N GLN A 86 -13.89 10.90 0.31
CA GLN A 86 -13.75 9.59 -0.33
C GLN A 86 -12.30 9.18 -0.60
N VAL A 87 -11.31 10.06 -0.37
CA VAL A 87 -9.90 9.75 -0.61
C VAL A 87 -9.42 8.57 0.25
N VAL A 88 -9.70 8.59 1.55
CA VAL A 88 -9.27 7.52 2.46
C VAL A 88 -9.93 6.18 2.08
N PRO A 89 -11.26 6.07 1.92
CA PRO A 89 -11.90 4.84 1.44
C PRO A 89 -11.40 4.37 0.07
N ALA A 90 -11.15 5.28 -0.88
CA ALA A 90 -10.68 4.92 -2.21
C ALA A 90 -9.26 4.36 -2.18
N LEU A 91 -8.35 4.98 -1.41
CA LEU A 91 -6.97 4.51 -1.25
C LEU A 91 -6.93 3.12 -0.60
N PHE A 92 -7.58 2.95 0.56
CA PHE A 92 -7.57 1.66 1.25
C PHE A 92 -8.41 0.60 0.54
N GLY A 93 -9.47 0.98 -0.17
CA GLY A 93 -10.26 0.08 -1.00
C GLY A 93 -9.46 -0.48 -2.18
N ALA A 94 -8.74 0.39 -2.90
CA ALA A 94 -7.86 -0.02 -4.00
C ALA A 94 -6.71 -0.92 -3.52
N LEU A 95 -6.10 -0.61 -2.37
CA LEU A 95 -5.11 -1.49 -1.75
C LEU A 95 -5.73 -2.82 -1.32
N GLY A 96 -6.86 -2.79 -0.61
CA GLY A 96 -7.56 -3.96 -0.10
C GLY A 96 -7.93 -4.95 -1.19
N ILE A 97 -8.53 -4.48 -2.28
CA ILE A 97 -8.94 -5.37 -3.39
C ILE A 97 -7.74 -6.04 -4.08
N SER A 98 -6.60 -5.34 -4.17
CA SER A 98 -5.36 -5.91 -4.75
C SER A 98 -4.87 -7.11 -3.93
N TYR A 99 -4.93 -7.02 -2.60
CA TYR A 99 -4.59 -8.12 -1.69
C TYR A 99 -5.64 -9.23 -1.68
N PHE A 100 -6.94 -8.88 -1.63
CA PHE A 100 -8.03 -9.86 -1.62
C PHE A 100 -8.08 -10.68 -2.89
N ARG A 101 -7.81 -10.07 -4.05
CA ARG A 101 -7.78 -10.78 -5.33
C ARG A 101 -6.69 -11.85 -5.38
N LYS A 102 -5.54 -11.59 -4.73
CA LYS A 102 -4.42 -12.54 -4.69
C LYS A 102 -4.71 -13.73 -3.75
N HIS A 103 -5.45 -13.51 -2.66
CA HIS A 103 -5.68 -14.51 -1.62
C HIS A 103 -7.17 -14.73 -1.29
N TRP A 104 -8.01 -14.80 -2.32
CA TRP A 104 -9.48 -14.81 -2.19
C TRP A 104 -10.03 -15.85 -1.21
N LYS A 105 -9.50 -17.08 -1.25
CA LYS A 105 -9.94 -18.19 -0.38
C LYS A 105 -9.76 -17.91 1.11
N ILE A 106 -8.73 -17.13 1.45
CA ILE A 106 -8.36 -16.84 2.84
C ILE A 106 -8.99 -15.52 3.29
N SER A 107 -9.08 -14.54 2.40
CA SER A 107 -9.56 -13.19 2.74
C SER A 107 -11.08 -13.08 2.89
N ILE A 108 -11.87 -13.93 2.23
CA ILE A 108 -13.32 -13.74 2.17
C ILE A 108 -14.04 -13.91 3.52
N ILE A 109 -13.58 -14.85 4.36
CA ILE A 109 -14.20 -15.13 5.66
C ILE A 109 -14.00 -13.95 6.64
N PRO A 110 -12.76 -13.50 6.94
CA PRO A 110 -12.56 -12.34 7.80
C PRO A 110 -13.20 -11.07 7.24
N LEU A 111 -13.20 -10.87 5.90
CA LEU A 111 -13.88 -9.74 5.28
C LEU A 111 -15.40 -9.77 5.55
N ALA A 112 -16.05 -10.91 5.34
CA ALA A 112 -17.49 -11.05 5.59
C ALA A 112 -17.83 -10.79 7.07
N VAL A 113 -17.03 -11.31 8.00
CA VAL A 113 -17.26 -11.08 9.44
C VAL A 113 -17.13 -9.61 9.82
N ILE A 114 -16.09 -8.92 9.32
CA ILE A 114 -15.91 -7.48 9.58
C ILE A 114 -17.08 -6.67 8.99
N VAL A 115 -17.52 -6.99 7.77
CA VAL A 115 -18.67 -6.33 7.14
C VAL A 115 -19.94 -6.56 7.94
N ILE A 116 -20.20 -7.78 8.41
CA ILE A 116 -21.38 -8.09 9.26
C ILE A 116 -21.33 -7.28 10.56
N ILE A 117 -20.17 -7.19 11.21
CA ILE A 117 -19.99 -6.41 12.44
C ILE A 117 -20.31 -4.93 12.18
N LEU A 118 -19.81 -4.37 11.08
CA LEU A 118 -20.06 -2.98 10.68
C LEU A 118 -21.52 -2.72 10.27
N LEU A 119 -22.21 -3.71 9.68
CA LEU A 119 -23.65 -3.60 9.37
C LEU A 119 -24.51 -3.58 10.63
N ILE A 120 -24.10 -4.30 11.69
CA ILE A 120 -24.80 -4.31 12.98
C ILE A 120 -24.48 -3.03 13.78
N ASN A 121 -23.22 -2.60 13.77
CA ASN A 121 -22.78 -1.37 14.41
C ASN A 121 -21.63 -0.72 13.63
N GLY A 122 -21.98 0.27 12.81
CA GLY A 122 -21.02 1.01 11.97
C GLY A 122 -20.13 1.99 12.73
N SER A 123 -20.38 2.22 14.03
CA SER A 123 -19.61 3.16 14.86
C SER A 123 -18.42 2.51 15.57
N ILE A 124 -18.20 1.20 15.37
CA ILE A 124 -17.08 0.49 15.99
C ILE A 124 -15.76 1.03 15.43
N GLY A 125 -14.92 1.55 16.32
CA GLY A 125 -13.61 2.07 15.96
C GLY A 125 -12.67 1.01 15.40
N SER A 126 -11.75 1.45 14.53
CA SER A 126 -10.71 0.61 13.93
C SER A 126 -9.84 -0.12 14.97
N GLY A 127 -9.65 0.47 16.15
CA GLY A 127 -8.88 -0.14 17.26
C GLY A 127 -9.45 -1.47 17.78
N VAL A 128 -10.75 -1.73 17.61
CA VAL A 128 -11.39 -3.01 17.98
C VAL A 128 -11.52 -3.92 16.76
N LEU A 129 -11.85 -3.36 15.60
CA LEU A 129 -12.02 -4.12 14.36
C LEU A 129 -10.73 -4.80 13.90
N ILE A 130 -9.57 -4.16 14.08
CA ILE A 130 -8.27 -4.71 13.66
C ILE A 130 -7.94 -5.99 14.45
N PRO A 131 -7.91 -6.01 15.80
CA PRO A 131 -7.68 -7.24 16.57
C PRO A 131 -8.68 -8.35 16.25
N VAL A 132 -9.98 -8.03 16.17
CA VAL A 132 -11.03 -9.00 15.83
C VAL A 132 -10.79 -9.59 14.44
N GLY A 133 -10.48 -8.75 13.46
CA GLY A 133 -10.14 -9.16 12.10
C GLY A 133 -8.94 -10.10 12.05
N VAL A 134 -7.88 -9.80 12.82
CA VAL A 134 -6.69 -10.66 12.92
C VAL A 134 -7.04 -12.02 13.52
N VAL A 135 -7.79 -12.06 14.62
CA VAL A 135 -8.18 -13.32 15.28
C VAL A 135 -9.05 -14.17 14.33
N VAL A 136 -10.04 -13.56 13.69
CA VAL A 136 -10.91 -14.26 12.73
C VAL A 136 -10.12 -14.75 11.52
N ALA A 137 -9.18 -13.95 11.01
CA ALA A 137 -8.31 -14.35 9.91
C ALA A 137 -7.43 -15.56 10.29
N LEU A 138 -6.79 -15.54 11.46
CA LEU A 138 -5.97 -16.64 11.93
C LEU A 138 -6.78 -17.94 12.13
N LEU A 139 -7.93 -17.85 12.79
CA LEU A 139 -8.80 -19.01 13.03
C LEU A 139 -9.36 -19.59 11.73
N SER A 140 -9.87 -18.75 10.85
CA SER A 140 -10.43 -19.18 9.56
C SER A 140 -9.36 -19.81 8.67
N THR A 141 -8.17 -19.22 8.60
CA THR A 141 -7.04 -19.78 7.85
C THR A 141 -6.61 -21.13 8.42
N HIS A 142 -6.49 -21.26 9.74
CA HIS A 142 -6.10 -22.50 10.39
C HIS A 142 -7.11 -23.63 10.15
N LEU A 143 -8.41 -23.35 10.24
CA LEU A 143 -9.47 -24.31 9.95
C LEU A 143 -9.49 -24.75 8.47
N LEU A 144 -9.30 -23.81 7.55
CA LEU A 144 -9.21 -24.09 6.11
C LEU A 144 -7.98 -24.93 5.75
N TYR A 145 -6.85 -24.68 6.42
CA TYR A 145 -5.63 -25.48 6.29
C TYR A 145 -5.85 -26.91 6.78
N LYS A 146 -6.46 -27.09 7.97
CA LYS A 146 -6.78 -28.42 8.52
C LYS A 146 -7.74 -29.23 7.63
N LYS A 147 -8.63 -28.55 6.90
CA LYS A 147 -9.56 -29.16 5.93
C LYS A 147 -8.94 -29.42 4.55
N GLY A 148 -7.68 -29.05 4.32
CA GLY A 148 -6.97 -29.26 3.05
C GLY A 148 -7.42 -28.35 1.91
N TRP A 149 -8.17 -27.29 2.19
CA TRP A 149 -8.71 -26.36 1.18
C TRP A 149 -7.72 -25.25 0.79
N VAL A 150 -6.74 -25.03 1.66
CA VAL A 150 -5.62 -24.11 1.50
C VAL A 150 -4.36 -24.90 1.85
N LYS A 151 -3.36 -24.87 0.95
CA LYS A 151 -2.04 -25.48 1.18
C LYS A 151 -1.11 -24.49 1.86
#